data_AF-A0A183HJY8-F1
#
_entry.id   AF-A0A183HJY8-F1
#
_cell.length_a   1.000
_cell.length_b   1.000
_cell.length_c   1.000
_cell.angle_alpha   90.00
_cell.angle_beta   90.00
_cell.angle_gamma   90.00
#
_symmetry.space_group_name_H-M   'P 1'
#
loop_
_entity.id
_entity.type
_entity.pdbx_description
1 polymer ?
#
loop_
_entity_poly.entity_id
_entity_poly.type
_entity_poly.pdbx_seq_one_letter_code
_entity_poly.pdbx_strand_id
1 'polypeptide(L)'
;MNHQQSLKLEHKLYSIVKSKMEVMQQANMSWIEVQFLRKAVDVLSECRRTLMYTYAFAFYLQKDNQSVIFEENQRDLEHATEQLSEFLERDLDHENLVSLKQKVFLFALFHKSRLINHIIE
;
A
#
# COMPACT_ATOMS: atom_id res chain seq x y z
N MET A 1 -12.47 -9.67 5.42
CA MET A 1 -11.05 -9.61 5.84
C MET A 1 -11.01 -9.44 7.36
N ASN A 2 -10.42 -10.36 8.13
CA ASN A 2 -10.53 -10.35 9.60
C ASN A 2 -9.57 -9.31 10.19
N HIS A 3 -10.06 -8.23 10.82
CA HIS A 3 -9.25 -7.06 11.22
C HIS A 3 -8.02 -7.40 12.08
N GLN A 4 -8.14 -8.39 12.97
CA GLN A 4 -7.02 -8.87 13.79
C GLN A 4 -5.92 -9.56 12.96
N GLN A 5 -6.26 -10.20 11.85
CA GLN A 5 -5.27 -10.80 10.96
C GLN A 5 -4.53 -9.71 10.18
N SER A 6 -5.23 -8.67 9.73
CA SER A 6 -4.61 -7.52 9.04
C SER A 6 -3.59 -6.81 9.94
N LEU A 7 -3.97 -6.51 11.19
CA LEU A 7 -3.06 -5.89 12.18
C LEU A 7 -1.82 -6.73 12.48
N LYS A 8 -2.00 -8.06 12.63
CA LYS A 8 -0.87 -8.98 12.85
C LYS A 8 0.07 -9.02 11.65
N LEU A 9 -0.48 -9.03 10.43
CA LEU A 9 0.30 -8.97 9.19
C LEU A 9 1.07 -7.66 9.08
N GLU A 10 0.44 -6.54 9.43
CA GLU A 10 1.05 -5.20 9.41
C GLU A 10 2.26 -5.12 10.37
N HIS A 11 2.12 -5.60 11.62
CA HIS A 11 3.23 -5.64 12.58
C HIS A 11 4.40 -6.53 12.11
N LYS A 12 4.08 -7.68 11.50
CA LYS A 12 5.08 -8.58 10.92
C LYS A 12 5.81 -7.88 9.77
N LEU A 13 5.09 -7.17 8.91
CA LEU A 13 5.65 -6.45 7.77
C LEU A 13 6.62 -5.34 8.19
N TYR A 14 6.28 -4.55 9.21
CA TYR A 14 7.20 -3.56 9.79
C TYR A 14 8.50 -4.19 10.28
N SER A 15 8.40 -5.36 10.94
CA SER A 15 9.57 -6.07 11.46
C SER A 15 10.46 -6.61 10.33
N ILE A 16 9.86 -7.16 9.27
CA ILE A 16 10.56 -7.64 8.07
C ILE A 16 11.29 -6.48 7.38
N VAL A 17 10.57 -5.38 7.15
CA VAL A 17 11.13 -4.21 6.46
C VAL A 17 12.26 -3.58 7.27
N LYS A 18 12.12 -3.47 8.59
CA LYS A 18 13.21 -2.98 9.45
C LYS A 18 14.47 -3.84 9.33
N SER A 19 14.33 -5.16 9.42
CA SER A 19 15.45 -6.09 9.24
C SER A 19 16.10 -5.94 7.85
N LYS A 20 15.29 -5.80 6.80
CA LYS A 20 15.79 -5.59 5.44
C LYS A 20 16.52 -4.25 5.26
N MET A 21 16.02 -3.18 5.86
CA MET A 21 16.72 -1.89 5.88
C MET A 21 18.10 -2.05 6.52
N GLU A 22 18.21 -2.76 7.65
CA GLU A 22 19.49 -3.02 8.31
C GLU A 22 20.45 -3.82 7.42
N VAL A 23 19.97 -4.89 6.76
CA VAL A 23 20.78 -5.68 5.81
C VAL A 23 21.24 -4.85 4.61
N MET A 24 20.38 -4.01 4.03
CA MET A 24 20.74 -3.14 2.90
C MET A 24 21.76 -2.07 3.31
N GLN A 25 21.64 -1.54 4.53
CA GLN A 25 22.62 -0.60 5.07
C GLN A 25 23.99 -1.25 5.28
N GLN A 26 24.02 -2.50 5.74
CA GLN A 26 25.25 -3.29 5.84
C GLN A 26 25.85 -3.58 4.45
N ALA A 27 25.02 -3.66 3.40
CA ALA A 27 25.41 -3.81 2.01
C ALA A 27 25.76 -2.49 1.29
N ASN A 28 26.22 -1.48 2.04
CA ASN A 28 26.70 -0.19 1.53
C ASN A 28 25.61 0.79 1.01
N MET A 29 24.31 0.56 1.28
CA MET A 29 23.28 1.58 1.05
C MET A 29 23.21 2.59 2.19
N SER A 30 23.06 3.87 1.85
CA SER A 30 22.91 4.93 2.85
C SER A 30 21.57 4.84 3.60
N TRP A 31 21.52 5.42 4.80
CA TRP A 31 20.30 5.49 5.60
C TRP A 31 19.13 6.14 4.85
N ILE A 32 19.40 7.13 4.00
CA ILE A 32 18.38 7.81 3.20
C ILE A 32 17.84 6.92 2.06
N GLU A 33 18.70 6.09 1.47
CA GLU A 33 18.33 5.20 0.37
C GLU A 33 17.36 4.10 0.80
N VAL A 34 17.40 3.67 2.07
CA VAL A 34 16.50 2.63 2.60
C VAL A 34 15.17 3.18 3.14
N GLN A 35 15.02 4.51 3.32
CA GLN A 35 13.80 5.09 3.90
C GLN A 35 12.54 4.85 3.06
N PHE A 36 12.68 4.65 1.75
CA PHE A 36 11.54 4.35 0.88
C PHE A 36 10.82 3.05 1.25
N LEU A 37 11.51 2.06 1.84
CA LEU A 37 10.91 0.82 2.31
C LEU A 37 9.94 1.10 3.47
N ARG A 38 10.35 1.93 4.43
CA ARG A 38 9.46 2.38 5.50
C ARG A 38 8.25 3.12 4.93
N LYS A 39 8.49 4.04 3.98
CA LYS A 39 7.40 4.77 3.33
C LYS A 39 6.43 3.86 2.58
N ALA A 40 6.93 2.78 1.98
CA ALA A 40 6.11 1.77 1.33
C ALA A 40 5.17 1.06 2.31
N VAL A 41 5.68 0.68 3.49
CA VAL A 41 4.86 0.07 4.55
C VAL A 41 3.82 1.04 5.07
N ASP A 42 4.19 2.31 5.29
CA ASP A 42 3.25 3.34 5.74
C ASP A 42 2.10 3.50 4.73
N VAL A 43 2.42 3.58 3.44
CA VAL A 43 1.43 3.69 2.35
C VAL A 43 0.55 2.44 2.28
N LEU A 44 1.11 1.24 2.37
CA LEU A 44 0.33 0.01 2.37
C LEU A 44 -0.66 -0.04 3.54
N SER A 45 -0.22 0.39 4.71
CA SER A 45 -1.04 0.47 5.92
C SER A 45 -2.22 1.45 5.75
N GLU A 46 -1.94 2.60 5.13
CA GLU A 46 -2.97 3.59 4.79
C GLU A 46 -3.98 3.03 3.77
N CYS A 47 -3.51 2.41 2.68
CA CYS A 47 -4.38 1.81 1.67
C CYS A 47 -5.30 0.72 2.28
N ARG A 48 -4.78 -0.14 3.17
CA ARG A 48 -5.59 -1.15 3.86
C ARG A 48 -6.68 -0.53 4.73
N ARG A 49 -6.38 0.55 5.45
CA ARG A 49 -7.38 1.28 6.25
C ARG A 49 -8.42 1.94 5.36
N THR A 50 -8.00 2.59 4.27
CA THR A 50 -8.90 3.17 3.28
C THR A 50 -9.82 2.10 2.70
N LEU A 51 -9.29 0.94 2.29
CA LEU A 51 -10.10 -0.19 1.81
C LEU A 51 -11.13 -0.67 2.83
N MET A 52 -10.77 -0.72 4.12
CA MET A 52 -11.74 -1.06 5.16
C MET A 52 -12.92 -0.07 5.19
N TYR A 53 -12.64 1.23 5.08
CA TYR A 53 -13.68 2.24 5.02
C TYR A 53 -14.48 2.19 3.72
N THR A 54 -13.85 1.88 2.57
CA THR A 54 -14.59 1.75 1.31
C THR A 54 -15.58 0.59 1.34
N TYR A 55 -15.28 -0.56 1.97
CA TYR A 55 -16.27 -1.63 2.14
C TYR A 55 -17.42 -1.24 3.05
N ALA A 56 -17.15 -0.53 4.15
CA ALA A 56 -18.21 -0.04 5.04
C ALA A 56 -19.11 0.99 4.33
N PHE A 57 -18.52 1.88 3.54
CA PHE A 57 -19.26 2.84 2.72
C PHE A 57 -20.10 2.15 1.64
N ALA A 58 -19.50 1.21 0.90
CA ALA A 58 -20.16 0.46 -0.18
C ALA A 58 -21.43 -0.27 0.29
N PHE A 59 -21.45 -0.75 1.54
CA PHE A 59 -22.61 -1.43 2.12
C PHE A 59 -23.86 -0.53 2.18
N TYR A 60 -23.69 0.76 2.42
CA TYR A 60 -24.78 1.73 2.52
C TYR A 60 -24.98 2.54 1.23
N LEU A 61 -24.14 2.33 0.22
CA LEU A 61 -24.17 3.08 -1.03
C LEU A 61 -25.37 2.64 -1.89
N GLN A 62 -26.21 3.58 -2.27
CA GLN A 62 -27.29 3.33 -3.24
C GLN A 62 -26.69 3.20 -4.63
N LYS A 63 -27.20 2.25 -5.43
CA LYS A 63 -26.71 2.01 -6.78
C LYS A 63 -27.09 3.14 -7.72
N ASP A 64 -26.08 3.74 -8.34
CA ASP A 64 -26.19 4.73 -9.40
C ASP A 64 -24.93 4.72 -10.29
N ASN A 65 -24.77 5.71 -11.18
CA ASN A 65 -23.59 5.77 -12.03
C ASN A 65 -22.30 6.03 -11.24
N GLN A 66 -22.37 6.75 -10.12
CA GLN A 66 -21.22 7.04 -9.27
C GLN A 66 -20.81 5.83 -8.46
N SER A 67 -21.75 4.98 -8.06
CA SER A 67 -21.46 3.73 -7.36
C SER A 67 -20.64 2.77 -8.23
N VAL A 68 -20.88 2.73 -9.55
CA VAL A 68 -20.09 1.92 -10.48
C VAL A 68 -18.64 2.41 -10.54
N ILE A 69 -18.45 3.73 -10.68
CA ILE A 69 -17.12 4.35 -10.69
C ILE A 69 -16.39 4.10 -9.37
N PHE A 70 -17.12 4.21 -8.25
CA PHE A 70 -16.58 3.92 -6.92
C PHE A 70 -16.12 2.46 -6.80
N GLU A 71 -16.92 1.48 -7.25
CA GLU A 71 -16.57 0.06 -7.21
C GLU A 71 -15.34 -0.27 -8.08
N GLU A 72 -15.21 0.37 -9.25
CA GLU A 72 -14.01 0.26 -10.09
C GLU A 72 -12.78 0.83 -9.38
N ASN A 73 -12.90 2.02 -8.77
CA ASN A 73 -11.82 2.63 -8.00
C ASN A 73 -11.43 1.79 -6.77
N GLN A 74 -12.40 1.20 -6.08
CA GLN A 74 -12.16 0.29 -4.96
C GLN A 74 -11.36 -0.93 -5.41
N ARG A 75 -11.72 -1.52 -6.56
CA ARG A 75 -11.02 -2.67 -7.14
C ARG A 75 -9.59 -2.34 -7.56
N ASP A 76 -9.40 -1.19 -8.19
CA ASP A 76 -8.07 -0.69 -8.53
C ASP A 76 -7.21 -0.54 -7.28
N LEU A 77 -7.75 0.06 -6.21
CA LEU A 77 -7.05 0.22 -4.94
C LEU A 77 -6.73 -1.14 -4.28
N GLU A 78 -7.65 -2.10 -4.33
CA GLU A 78 -7.47 -3.44 -3.77
C GLU A 78 -6.33 -4.19 -4.49
N HIS A 79 -6.40 -4.24 -5.82
CA HIS A 79 -5.36 -4.87 -6.64
C HIS A 79 -3.99 -4.22 -6.41
N ALA A 80 -3.97 -2.89 -6.34
CA ALA A 80 -2.77 -2.14 -6.06
C ALA A 80 -2.22 -2.49 -4.65
N THR A 81 -3.07 -2.51 -3.63
CA THR A 81 -2.69 -2.87 -2.25
C THR A 81 -2.08 -4.27 -2.19
N GLU A 82 -2.65 -5.23 -2.91
CA GLU A 82 -2.13 -6.60 -2.95
C GLU A 82 -0.76 -6.67 -3.61
N GLN A 83 -0.55 -5.99 -4.76
CA GLN A 83 0.75 -5.94 -5.43
C GLN A 83 1.85 -5.37 -4.53
N LEU A 84 1.55 -4.30 -3.79
CA LEU A 84 2.51 -3.71 -2.86
C LEU A 84 2.79 -4.64 -1.67
N SER A 85 1.77 -5.36 -1.19
CA SER A 85 1.91 -6.36 -0.13
C SER A 85 2.80 -7.53 -0.56
N GLU A 86 2.50 -8.13 -1.72
CA GLU A 86 3.24 -9.26 -2.26
C GLU A 86 4.71 -8.90 -2.49
N PHE A 87 4.96 -7.71 -3.06
CA PHE A 87 6.33 -7.24 -3.29
C PHE A 87 7.12 -7.11 -1.98
N LEU A 88 6.52 -6.51 -0.93
CA LEU A 88 7.18 -6.34 0.37
C LEU A 88 7.39 -7.67 1.11
N GLU A 89 6.62 -8.72 0.79
CA GLU A 89 6.71 -10.02 1.41
C GLU A 89 7.60 -11.03 0.66
N ARG A 90 7.66 -10.97 -0.68
CA ARG A 90 8.32 -11.98 -1.54
C ARG A 90 9.51 -11.44 -2.33
N ASP A 91 9.46 -10.21 -2.83
CA ASP A 91 10.42 -9.72 -3.82
C ASP A 91 11.65 -9.03 -3.20
N LEU A 92 11.67 -8.79 -1.89
CA LEU A 92 12.81 -8.17 -1.19
C LEU A 92 14.04 -9.08 -1.09
N ASP A 93 13.91 -10.38 -1.41
CA ASP A 93 15.00 -11.34 -1.37
C ASP A 93 15.75 -11.47 -2.71
N HIS A 94 15.14 -11.11 -3.84
CA HIS A 94 15.72 -11.43 -5.16
C HIS A 94 15.74 -10.33 -6.24
N GLU A 95 15.18 -9.12 -6.10
CA GLU A 95 15.24 -8.16 -7.21
C GLU A 95 15.38 -6.65 -6.92
N ASN A 96 15.66 -5.95 -8.03
CA ASN A 96 16.21 -4.62 -8.29
C ASN A 96 15.49 -3.46 -7.57
N LEU A 97 16.12 -2.87 -6.55
CA LEU A 97 15.58 -1.81 -5.69
C LEU A 97 15.09 -0.54 -6.43
N VAL A 98 15.55 -0.35 -7.66
CA VAL A 98 15.10 0.71 -8.57
C VAL A 98 13.62 0.54 -8.96
N SER A 99 13.17 -0.68 -9.23
CA SER A 99 11.77 -0.96 -9.60
C SER A 99 10.83 -0.71 -8.40
N LEU A 100 11.29 -1.02 -7.19
CA LEU A 100 10.55 -0.78 -5.95
C LEU A 100 10.35 0.72 -5.69
N LYS A 101 11.41 1.51 -5.86
CA LYS A 101 11.32 2.96 -5.69
C LYS A 101 10.32 3.57 -6.68
N GLN A 102 10.31 3.10 -7.93
CA GLN A 102 9.35 3.53 -8.95
C GLN A 102 7.92 3.12 -8.60
N LYS A 103 7.67 1.86 -8.22
CA LYS A 103 6.34 1.37 -7.84
C LYS A 103 5.79 2.14 -6.64
N VAL A 104 6.57 2.29 -5.57
CA VAL A 104 6.17 3.03 -4.36
C VAL A 104 5.83 4.49 -4.68
N PHE A 105 6.60 5.12 -5.57
CA PHE A 105 6.35 6.48 -6.00
C PHE A 105 5.07 6.61 -6.85
N LEU A 106 4.86 5.69 -7.81
CA LEU A 106 3.64 5.64 -8.62
C LEU A 106 2.40 5.39 -7.76
N PHE A 107 2.50 4.54 -6.74
CA PHE A 107 1.43 4.29 -5.78
C PHE A 107 1.10 5.50 -4.91
N ALA A 108 2.12 6.15 -4.36
CA ALA A 108 1.92 7.38 -3.59
C ALA A 108 1.28 8.49 -4.43
N LEU A 109 1.60 8.55 -5.73
CA LEU A 109 0.97 9.46 -6.68
C LEU A 109 -0.49 9.07 -6.97
N PHE A 110 -0.78 7.78 -7.16
CA PHE A 110 -2.15 7.29 -7.39
C PHE A 110 -3.07 7.58 -6.19
N HIS A 111 -2.56 7.38 -4.97
CA HIS A 111 -3.27 7.73 -3.74
C HIS A 111 -3.58 9.23 -3.66
N LYS A 112 -2.60 10.08 -4.02
CA LYS A 112 -2.79 11.54 -4.04
C LYS A 112 -3.79 12.01 -5.10
N SER A 113 -3.82 11.39 -6.28
CA SER A 113 -4.60 11.90 -7.41
C SER A 113 -6.08 11.49 -7.37
N ARG A 114 -6.42 10.31 -6.83
CA ARG A 114 -7.82 9.82 -6.84
C ARG A 114 -8.61 10.08 -5.56
N LEU A 115 -7.98 10.17 -4.38
CA LEU A 115 -8.71 10.48 -3.14
C LEU A 115 -9.10 11.97 -3.02
N ILE A 116 -8.33 12.88 -3.61
CA ILE A 116 -8.62 14.33 -3.53
C ILE A 116 -9.77 14.73 -4.47
N ASN A 117 -9.98 14.02 -5.58
CA ASN A 117 -10.94 14.43 -6.61
C ASN A 117 -12.34 13.78 -6.50
N HIS A 118 -12.59 12.89 -5.53
CA HIS A 118 -13.88 12.19 -5.44
C HIS A 118 -14.49 12.13 -4.03
N ILE A 119 -13.84 12.72 -3.03
CA ILE A 119 -14.37 12.82 -1.65
C ILE A 119 -14.68 14.28 -1.27
N ILE A 120 -14.28 15.26 -2.08
CA ILE A 120 -14.50 16.69 -1.84
C ILE A 120 -15.02 17.38 -3.11
N GLU A 121 -16.09 16.87 -3.72
CA GLU A 121 -17.06 17.65 -4.52
C GLU A 121 -18.44 16.99 -4.37
#